data_AF-A0AAN5DAM7-F1
#
_entry.id   AF-A0AAN5DAM7-F1
#
_cell.length_a   1.000
_cell.length_b   1.000
_cell.length_c   1.000
_cell.angle_alpha   90.00
_cell.angle_beta   90.00
_cell.angle_gamma   90.00
#
_symmetry.space_group_name_H-M   'P 1'
#
loop_
_entity.id
_entity.type
_entity.pdbx_description
1 polymer ?
#
loop_
_entity_poly.entity_id
_entity_poly.type
_entity_poly.pdbx_seq_one_letter_code
_entity_poly.pdbx_strand_id
1 'polypeptide(L)'
;MNTSLLVYIINFVSLAISVCQLCVASSIFDFIVINKMYYTSHDETVLIDPHHAVIFFCAPILSAAIALLTISIPSLPRSFQNFITRHPMLIAIIHAILLTVASIAFAFCSLTAAQLSLSIGYYAYNGVPQKFQDASYWYFLRLRASTVLFGVQSIFTLSQIGLLYMGIECRYKVILPQQREKKELIISPPLRSQI
;
A
#
# COMPACT_ATOMS: atom_id res chain seq x y z
N MET A 1 10.95 -9.04 19.91
CA MET A 1 9.68 -9.27 19.16
C MET A 1 10.05 -9.98 17.87
N ASN A 2 9.35 -11.06 17.50
CA ASN A 2 9.65 -11.78 16.25
C ASN A 2 9.48 -10.82 15.07
N THR A 3 10.55 -10.58 14.30
CA THR A 3 10.54 -9.70 13.13
C THR A 3 9.45 -10.08 12.12
N SER A 4 9.11 -11.37 12.04
CA SER A 4 7.98 -11.87 11.23
C SER A 4 6.61 -11.33 11.67
N LEU A 5 6.36 -11.19 12.98
CA LEU A 5 5.11 -10.66 13.51
C LEU A 5 4.97 -9.16 13.20
N LEU A 6 6.06 -8.41 13.34
CA LEU A 6 6.09 -6.98 13.02
C LEU A 6 5.80 -6.74 11.53
N VAL A 7 6.45 -7.49 10.64
CA VAL A 7 6.20 -7.40 9.20
C VAL A 7 4.75 -7.75 8.85
N TYR A 8 4.18 -8.79 9.49
CA TYR A 8 2.79 -9.16 9.31
C TYR A 8 1.83 -8.03 9.71
N ILE A 9 2.02 -7.45 10.91
CA ILE A 9 1.20 -6.34 11.41
C ILE A 9 1.27 -5.13 10.46
N ILE A 10 2.48 -4.76 10.02
CA ILE A 10 2.63 -3.61 9.12
C ILE A 10 1.92 -3.84 7.79
N ASN A 11 2.02 -5.04 7.20
CA ASN A 11 1.31 -5.36 5.96
C ASN A 11 -0.22 -5.36 6.15
N PHE A 12 -0.71 -5.83 7.30
CA PHE A 12 -2.14 -5.79 7.61
C PHE A 12 -2.66 -4.36 7.75
N VAL A 13 -1.93 -3.50 8.47
CA VAL A 13 -2.27 -2.07 8.61
C VAL A 13 -2.22 -1.37 7.25
N SER A 14 -1.19 -1.65 6.45
CA SER A 14 -1.04 -1.12 5.09
C SER A 14 -2.22 -1.52 4.18
N LEU A 15 -2.68 -2.76 4.28
CA LEU A 15 -3.87 -3.23 3.57
C LEU A 15 -5.13 -2.49 4.03
N ALA A 16 -5.34 -2.33 5.34
CA ALA A 16 -6.49 -1.61 5.88
C ALA A 16 -6.52 -0.14 5.41
N ILE A 17 -5.37 0.56 5.44
CA ILE A 17 -5.24 1.93 4.93
C ILE A 17 -5.54 1.97 3.42
N SER A 18 -5.05 1.00 2.65
CA SER A 18 -5.33 0.92 1.20
C SER A 18 -6.82 0.75 0.91
N VAL A 19 -7.55 -0.05 1.71
CA VAL A 19 -9.01 -0.17 1.62
C VAL A 19 -9.70 1.14 1.96
N CYS A 20 -9.30 1.82 3.04
CA CYS A 20 -9.83 3.13 3.39
C CYS A 20 -9.61 4.16 2.27
N GLN A 21 -8.44 4.17 1.63
CA GLN A 21 -8.14 5.03 0.49
C GLN A 21 -9.08 4.74 -0.69
N LEU A 22 -9.34 3.47 -1.00
CA LEU A 22 -10.30 3.10 -2.05
C LEU A 22 -11.71 3.59 -1.72
N CYS A 23 -12.16 3.43 -0.48
CA CYS A 23 -13.48 3.93 -0.06
C CYS A 23 -13.57 5.46 -0.19
N VAL A 24 -12.54 6.20 0.22
CA VAL A 24 -12.51 7.66 0.10
C VAL A 24 -12.43 8.09 -1.37
N ALA A 25 -11.61 7.43 -2.19
CA ALA A 25 -11.53 7.70 -3.63
C ALA A 25 -12.90 7.46 -4.30
N SER A 26 -13.53 6.31 -4.04
CA SER A 26 -14.90 6.04 -4.52
C SER A 26 -15.89 7.11 -4.05
N SER A 27 -15.83 7.52 -2.79
CA SER A 27 -16.71 8.57 -2.26
C SER A 27 -16.48 9.92 -2.94
N ILE A 28 -15.24 10.28 -3.28
CA ILE A 28 -14.93 11.49 -4.04
C ILE A 28 -15.57 11.43 -5.41
N PHE A 29 -15.30 10.38 -6.20
CA PHE A 29 -15.77 10.32 -7.58
C PHE A 29 -17.28 10.13 -7.71
N ASP A 30 -17.90 9.37 -6.80
CA ASP A 30 -19.35 9.29 -6.72
C ASP A 30 -19.98 10.65 -6.40
N PHE A 31 -19.41 11.37 -5.43
CA PHE A 31 -19.89 12.70 -5.05
C PHE A 31 -19.82 13.71 -6.21
N ILE A 32 -18.76 13.65 -7.01
CA ILE A 32 -18.56 14.51 -8.17
C ILE A 32 -19.64 14.26 -9.21
N VAL A 33 -19.91 12.99 -9.52
CA VAL A 33 -20.92 12.59 -10.50
C VAL A 33 -22.32 12.98 -10.03
N ILE A 34 -22.66 12.69 -8.78
CA ILE A 34 -23.99 12.98 -8.21
C ILE A 34 -24.27 14.49 -8.18
N ASN A 35 -23.29 15.29 -7.78
CA ASN A 35 -23.45 16.75 -7.63
C ASN A 35 -23.07 17.53 -8.90
N LYS A 36 -22.70 16.83 -9.98
CA LYS A 36 -22.27 17.42 -11.26
C LYS A 36 -21.19 18.49 -11.10
N MET A 37 -20.26 18.31 -10.16
CA MET A 37 -19.21 19.28 -9.84
C MET A 37 -18.01 19.21 -10.79
N TYR A 38 -18.29 19.23 -12.10
CA TYR A 38 -17.25 19.20 -13.13
C TYR A 38 -16.61 20.58 -13.32
N TYR A 39 -17.41 21.63 -13.12
CA TYR A 39 -17.04 23.01 -13.40
C TYR A 39 -17.43 23.92 -12.23
N THR A 40 -16.69 25.01 -12.05
CA THR A 40 -17.15 26.11 -11.18
C THR A 40 -18.38 26.76 -11.78
N SER A 41 -19.35 27.15 -10.93
CA SER A 41 -20.63 27.71 -11.37
C SER A 41 -20.50 29.06 -12.11
N HIS A 42 -19.34 29.73 -12.01
CA HIS A 42 -19.18 31.11 -12.46
C HIS A 42 -18.15 31.26 -13.59
N ASP A 43 -17.07 30.47 -13.57
CA ASP A 43 -15.93 30.62 -14.50
C ASP A 43 -15.74 29.40 -15.42
N GLU A 44 -16.61 28.39 -15.31
CA GLU A 44 -16.52 27.10 -16.00
C GLU A 44 -15.14 26.43 -15.91
N THR A 45 -14.35 26.79 -14.90
CA THR A 45 -13.04 26.19 -14.69
C THR A 45 -13.21 24.74 -14.27
N VAL A 46 -12.46 23.84 -14.91
CA VAL A 46 -12.46 22.41 -14.57
C VAL A 46 -12.03 22.29 -13.11
N LEU A 47 -12.99 21.96 -12.25
CA LEU A 47 -12.74 21.83 -10.82
C LEU A 47 -11.96 20.54 -10.55
N ILE A 48 -12.12 19.54 -11.42
CA ILE A 48 -11.62 18.18 -11.22
C ILE A 48 -11.24 17.55 -12.54
N ASP A 49 -9.95 17.37 -12.74
CA ASP A 49 -9.44 16.65 -13.88
C ASP A 49 -9.60 15.12 -13.65
N PRO A 50 -10.38 14.41 -14.49
CA PRO A 50 -10.64 12.97 -14.35
C PRO A 50 -9.37 12.11 -14.44
N HIS A 51 -8.26 12.63 -14.98
CA HIS A 51 -6.99 11.91 -15.00
C HIS A 51 -6.48 11.58 -13.59
N HIS A 52 -6.80 12.41 -12.59
CA HIS A 52 -6.45 12.14 -11.20
C HIS A 52 -7.16 10.91 -10.63
N ALA A 53 -8.33 10.55 -11.16
CA ALA A 53 -9.09 9.39 -10.72
C ALA A 53 -8.32 8.09 -10.93
N VAL A 54 -7.70 7.94 -12.10
CA VAL A 54 -6.93 6.74 -12.44
C VAL A 54 -5.83 6.53 -11.41
N ILE A 55 -5.06 7.57 -11.09
CA ILE A 55 -3.95 7.49 -10.15
C ILE A 55 -4.45 7.22 -8.72
N PHE A 56 -5.56 7.86 -8.30
CA PHE A 56 -6.14 7.68 -6.97
C PHE A 56 -6.69 6.27 -6.73
N PHE A 57 -7.08 5.53 -7.78
CA PHE A 57 -7.46 4.11 -7.68
C PHE A 57 -6.27 3.16 -7.86
N CYS A 58 -5.39 3.43 -8.83
CA CYS A 58 -4.28 2.53 -9.14
C CYS A 58 -3.29 2.41 -7.98
N ALA A 59 -2.97 3.50 -7.29
CA ALA A 59 -1.98 3.47 -6.21
C ALA A 59 -2.44 2.61 -5.00
N PRO A 60 -3.65 2.78 -4.43
CA PRO A 60 -4.15 1.89 -3.38
C PRO A 60 -4.32 0.44 -3.83
N ILE A 61 -4.75 0.17 -5.07
CA ILE A 61 -4.88 -1.20 -5.59
C ILE A 61 -3.51 -1.88 -5.61
N LEU A 62 -2.49 -1.19 -6.13
CA LEU A 62 -1.13 -1.71 -6.18
C LEU A 62 -0.61 -2.05 -4.77
N SER A 63 -0.81 -1.16 -3.81
CA SER A 63 -0.39 -1.40 -2.42
C SER A 63 -1.16 -2.52 -1.75
N ALA A 64 -2.49 -2.59 -1.95
CA ALA A 64 -3.31 -3.68 -1.45
C ALA A 64 -2.84 -5.03 -2.03
N ALA A 65 -2.51 -5.07 -3.33
CA ALA A 65 -1.98 -6.26 -3.98
C ALA A 65 -0.62 -6.69 -3.39
N ILE A 66 0.30 -5.73 -3.17
CA ILE A 66 1.61 -6.02 -2.55
C ILE A 66 1.43 -6.56 -1.12
N ALA A 67 0.58 -5.92 -0.31
CA ALA A 67 0.30 -6.34 1.06
C ALA A 67 -0.37 -7.73 1.12
N LEU A 68 -1.37 -7.97 0.27
CA LEU A 68 -2.04 -9.27 0.16
C LEU A 68 -1.08 -10.37 -0.30
N LEU A 69 -0.25 -10.10 -1.30
CA LEU A 69 0.74 -11.06 -1.78
C LEU A 69 1.69 -11.45 -0.65
N THR A 70 2.17 -10.47 0.12
CA THR A 70 3.09 -10.68 1.24
C THR A 70 2.45 -11.50 2.36
N ILE A 71 1.20 -11.19 2.73
CA ILE A 71 0.43 -11.94 3.75
C ILE A 71 0.14 -13.36 3.28
N SER A 72 -0.10 -13.56 1.98
CA SER A 72 -0.52 -14.85 1.41
C SER A 72 0.65 -15.82 1.13
N ILE A 73 1.91 -15.39 1.27
CA ILE A 73 3.09 -16.26 1.02
C ILE A 73 2.99 -17.63 1.70
N PRO A 74 2.61 -17.75 2.99
CA PRO A 74 2.53 -19.05 3.66
C PRO A 74 1.46 -19.98 3.08
N SER A 75 0.41 -19.41 2.48
CA SER A 75 -0.71 -20.12 1.86
C SER A 75 -0.54 -20.40 0.38
N LEU A 76 0.52 -19.90 -0.27
CA LEU A 76 0.75 -20.13 -1.70
C LEU A 76 1.07 -21.61 -2.01
N PRO A 77 0.79 -22.08 -3.25
CA PRO A 77 1.14 -23.42 -3.68
C PRO A 77 2.65 -23.71 -3.50
N ARG A 78 3.01 -24.97 -3.21
CA ARG A 78 4.41 -25.38 -2.95
C ARG A 78 5.36 -25.00 -4.09
N SER A 79 4.91 -25.02 -5.34
CA SER A 79 5.71 -24.60 -6.50
C SER A 79 6.17 -23.14 -6.39
N PHE A 80 5.30 -22.24 -5.93
CA PHE A 80 5.63 -20.83 -5.71
C PHE A 80 6.53 -20.64 -4.49
N GLN A 81 6.28 -21.36 -3.40
CA GLN A 81 7.17 -21.32 -2.23
C GLN A 81 8.59 -21.78 -2.58
N ASN A 82 8.70 -22.85 -3.39
CA ASN A 82 9.99 -23.33 -3.92
C ASN A 82 10.67 -22.29 -4.81
N PHE A 83 9.91 -21.54 -5.62
CA PHE A 83 10.46 -20.45 -6.43
C PHE A 83 11.00 -19.30 -5.56
N ILE A 84 10.22 -18.85 -4.56
CA ILE A 84 10.61 -17.77 -3.64
C ILE A 84 11.87 -18.15 -2.87
N THR A 85 11.93 -19.39 -2.36
CA THR A 85 13.09 -19.90 -1.61
C THR A 85 14.32 -20.10 -2.50
N ARG A 86 14.14 -20.39 -3.79
CA ARG A 86 15.25 -20.52 -4.77
C ARG A 86 15.81 -19.18 -5.23
N HIS A 87 14.97 -18.15 -5.31
CA HIS A 87 15.34 -16.82 -5.81
C HIS A 87 15.05 -15.68 -4.81
N PRO A 88 15.56 -15.76 -3.56
CA PRO A 88 15.22 -14.80 -2.51
C PRO A 88 15.62 -13.36 -2.84
N MET A 89 16.82 -13.17 -3.42
CA MET A 89 17.32 -11.84 -3.78
C MET A 89 16.50 -11.19 -4.91
N LEU A 90 16.08 -11.98 -5.90
CA LEU A 90 15.26 -11.48 -7.00
C LEU A 90 13.89 -11.02 -6.49
N ILE A 91 13.23 -11.84 -5.64
CA ILE A 91 11.96 -11.47 -5.02
C ILE A 91 12.11 -10.23 -4.13
N ALA A 92 13.19 -10.16 -3.35
CA ALA A 92 13.50 -9.01 -2.51
C ALA A 92 13.64 -7.72 -3.33
N ILE A 93 14.41 -7.75 -4.42
CA ILE A 93 14.62 -6.59 -5.31
C ILE A 93 13.30 -6.17 -5.97
N ILE A 94 12.53 -7.12 -6.52
CA ILE A 94 11.23 -6.80 -7.15
C ILE A 94 10.29 -6.16 -6.13
N HIS A 95 10.17 -6.73 -4.93
CA HIS A 95 9.30 -6.20 -3.88
C HIS A 95 9.76 -4.81 -3.41
N ALA A 96 11.07 -4.59 -3.25
CA ALA A 96 11.62 -3.28 -2.89
C ALA A 96 11.35 -2.21 -3.98
N ILE A 97 11.51 -2.56 -5.26
CA ILE A 97 11.19 -1.68 -6.38
C ILE A 97 9.69 -1.33 -6.38
N LEU A 98 8.82 -2.34 -6.24
CA LEU A 98 7.37 -2.12 -6.20
C LEU A 98 6.94 -1.22 -5.04
N LEU A 99 7.49 -1.44 -3.83
CA LEU A 99 7.23 -0.57 -2.68
C LEU A 99 7.75 0.86 -2.90
N THR A 100 8.90 1.02 -3.55
CA THR A 100 9.47 2.34 -3.84
C THR A 100 8.58 3.10 -4.82
N VAL A 101 8.16 2.46 -5.91
CA VAL A 101 7.23 3.03 -6.88
C VAL A 101 5.90 3.39 -6.22
N ALA A 102 5.36 2.51 -5.38
CA ALA A 102 4.14 2.78 -4.63
C ALA A 102 4.29 3.98 -3.68
N SER A 103 5.40 4.08 -2.95
CA SER A 103 5.67 5.18 -2.02
C SER A 103 5.73 6.54 -2.71
N ILE A 104 6.38 6.61 -3.88
CA ILE A 104 6.43 7.82 -4.73
C ILE A 104 5.03 8.17 -5.24
N ALA A 105 4.28 7.18 -5.74
CA ALA A 105 2.90 7.40 -6.20
C ALA A 105 2.01 7.94 -5.07
N PHE A 106 2.16 7.44 -3.85
CA PHE A 106 1.42 7.93 -2.68
C PHE A 106 1.81 9.35 -2.27
N ALA A 107 3.10 9.69 -2.29
CA ALA A 107 3.55 11.05 -2.05
C ALA A 107 2.97 12.02 -3.09
N PHE A 108 2.96 11.62 -4.37
CA PHE A 108 2.34 12.38 -5.44
C PHE A 108 0.83 12.58 -5.20
N CYS A 109 0.06 11.49 -4.96
CA CYS A 109 -1.37 11.58 -4.67
C CYS A 109 -1.67 12.47 -3.45
N SER A 110 -0.85 12.39 -2.40
CA SER A 110 -0.99 13.21 -1.20
C SER A 110 -0.84 14.70 -1.51
N LEU A 111 0.22 15.07 -2.25
CA LEU A 111 0.47 16.45 -2.66
C LEU A 111 -0.62 16.97 -3.58
N THR A 112 -1.04 16.17 -4.57
CA THR A 112 -2.11 16.57 -5.49
C THR A 112 -3.44 16.76 -4.77
N ALA A 113 -3.82 15.85 -3.86
CA ALA A 113 -5.01 16.01 -3.03
C ALA A 113 -4.92 17.28 -2.17
N ALA A 114 -3.73 17.60 -1.65
CA ALA A 114 -3.53 18.81 -0.85
C ALA A 114 -3.70 20.07 -1.70
N GLN A 115 -3.12 20.12 -2.90
CA GLN A 115 -3.24 21.23 -3.83
C GLN A 115 -4.68 21.45 -4.29
N LEU A 116 -5.39 20.37 -4.64
CA LEU A 116 -6.83 20.41 -4.97
C LEU A 116 -7.67 20.89 -3.78
N SER A 117 -7.34 20.46 -2.56
CA SER A 117 -8.08 20.93 -1.38
C SER A 117 -7.89 22.43 -1.14
N LEU A 118 -6.72 22.98 -1.48
CA LEU A 118 -6.46 24.41 -1.35
C LEU A 118 -7.23 25.22 -2.39
N SER A 119 -7.27 24.77 -3.66
CA SER A 119 -8.02 25.47 -4.71
C SER A 119 -9.53 25.51 -4.43
N ILE A 120 -10.06 24.47 -3.80
CA ILE A 120 -11.50 24.35 -3.50
C ILE A 120 -11.88 25.02 -2.18
N GLY A 121 -10.89 25.30 -1.32
CA GLY A 121 -11.10 25.89 0.00
C GLY A 121 -11.89 27.20 -0.05
N TYR A 122 -11.65 28.07 -1.05
CA TYR A 122 -12.42 29.30 -1.19
C TYR A 122 -13.92 29.03 -1.40
N TYR A 123 -14.27 28.12 -2.31
CA TYR A 123 -15.67 27.77 -2.60
C TYR A 123 -16.34 27.04 -1.43
N ALA A 124 -15.58 26.28 -0.64
CA ALA A 124 -16.09 25.61 0.55
C ALA A 124 -16.59 26.59 1.64
N TYR A 125 -16.00 27.78 1.74
CA TYR A 125 -16.33 28.75 2.79
C TYR A 125 -17.06 30.00 2.30
N ASN A 126 -16.89 30.37 1.03
CA ASN A 126 -17.47 31.60 0.45
C ASN A 126 -18.28 31.32 -0.82
N GLY A 127 -18.56 30.06 -1.14
CA GLY A 127 -19.31 29.67 -2.34
C GLY A 127 -20.73 30.24 -2.34
N VAL A 128 -21.20 30.68 -3.51
CA VAL A 128 -22.58 31.07 -3.74
C VAL A 128 -23.04 30.36 -5.02
N PRO A 129 -24.24 29.74 -5.06
CA PRO A 129 -25.27 29.64 -4.00
C PRO A 129 -24.89 28.65 -2.87
N GLN A 130 -25.61 28.68 -1.73
CA GLN A 130 -25.36 27.82 -0.56
C GLN A 130 -25.23 26.33 -0.91
N LYS A 131 -26.05 25.82 -1.84
CA LYS A 131 -25.95 24.42 -2.29
C LYS A 131 -24.58 24.08 -2.89
N PHE A 132 -23.99 25.02 -3.63
CA PHE A 132 -22.64 24.85 -4.19
C PHE A 132 -21.57 24.96 -3.11
N GLN A 133 -21.76 25.85 -2.13
CA GLN A 133 -20.89 25.95 -0.97
C GLN A 133 -20.84 24.64 -0.18
N ASP A 134 -22.00 24.10 0.18
CA ASP A 134 -22.11 22.85 0.94
C ASP A 134 -21.46 21.69 0.16
N ALA A 135 -21.69 21.64 -1.16
CA ALA A 135 -21.08 20.61 -1.99
C ALA A 135 -19.54 20.75 -2.05
N SER A 136 -19.05 21.98 -2.21
CA SER A 136 -17.62 22.29 -2.18
C SER A 136 -16.98 21.96 -0.82
N TYR A 137 -17.69 22.20 0.28
CA TYR A 137 -17.23 21.88 1.63
C TYR A 137 -17.05 20.37 1.83
N TRP A 138 -18.03 19.57 1.44
CA TRP A 138 -17.93 18.12 1.54
C TRP A 138 -16.83 17.55 0.64
N TYR A 139 -16.64 18.13 -0.54
CA TYR A 139 -15.54 17.73 -1.42
C TYR A 139 -14.17 18.10 -0.83
N PHE A 140 -14.04 19.31 -0.29
CA PHE A 140 -12.86 19.77 0.44
C PHE A 140 -12.46 18.80 1.56
N LEU A 141 -13.42 18.38 2.39
CA LEU A 141 -13.16 17.46 3.50
C LEU A 141 -12.62 16.10 3.03
N ARG A 142 -13.19 15.55 1.94
CA ARG A 142 -12.72 14.28 1.38
C ARG A 142 -11.31 14.40 0.80
N LEU A 143 -10.99 15.49 0.12
CA LEU A 143 -9.63 15.74 -0.39
C LEU A 143 -8.60 15.82 0.74
N ARG A 144 -8.93 16.50 1.84
CA ARG A 144 -8.08 16.55 3.04
C ARG A 144 -7.88 15.16 3.66
N ALA A 145 -8.95 14.37 3.74
CA ALA A 145 -8.85 12.99 4.21
C ALA A 145 -7.93 12.15 3.29
N SER A 146 -8.05 12.28 1.97
CA SER A 146 -7.16 11.64 1.00
C SER A 146 -5.70 12.08 1.18
N THR A 147 -5.42 13.37 1.37
CA THR A 147 -4.06 13.88 1.63
C THR A 147 -3.41 13.15 2.81
N VAL A 148 -4.14 13.03 3.93
CA VAL A 148 -3.65 12.37 5.14
C VAL A 148 -3.45 10.88 4.90
N LEU A 149 -4.45 10.19 4.32
CA LEU A 149 -4.37 8.75 4.08
C LEU A 149 -3.22 8.39 3.13
N PHE A 150 -3.03 9.14 2.05
CA PHE A 150 -1.91 8.93 1.12
C PHE A 150 -0.56 9.27 1.75
N GLY A 151 -0.49 10.35 2.53
CA GLY A 151 0.74 10.73 3.24
C GLY A 151 1.16 9.68 4.26
N VAL A 152 0.22 9.20 5.07
CA VAL A 152 0.44 8.11 6.03
C VAL A 152 0.90 6.84 5.31
N GLN A 153 0.25 6.45 4.23
CA GLN A 153 0.63 5.26 3.45
C GLN A 153 2.04 5.37 2.84
N SER A 154 2.43 6.56 2.36
CA SER A 154 3.79 6.81 1.87
C SER A 154 4.84 6.62 2.97
N ILE A 155 4.58 7.13 4.19
CA ILE A 155 5.46 6.94 5.34
C ILE A 155 5.54 5.47 5.75
N PHE A 156 4.42 4.76 5.78
CA PHE A 156 4.40 3.33 6.11
C PHE A 156 5.16 2.49 5.10
N THR A 157 4.96 2.74 3.80
CA THR A 157 5.69 2.04 2.72
C THR A 157 7.20 2.33 2.76
N LEU A 158 7.60 3.57 3.04
CA LEU A 158 9.02 3.92 3.23
C LEU A 158 9.61 3.23 4.48
N SER A 159 8.84 3.18 5.57
CA SER A 159 9.22 2.47 6.80
C SER A 159 9.38 0.98 6.55
N GLN A 160 8.50 0.36 5.75
CA GLN A 160 8.65 -1.02 5.31
C GLN A 160 9.95 -1.22 4.55
N ILE A 161 10.29 -0.33 3.61
CA ILE A 161 11.56 -0.42 2.86
C ILE A 161 12.75 -0.36 3.82
N GLY A 162 12.76 0.63 4.73
CA GLY A 162 13.81 0.80 5.73
C GLY A 162 13.97 -0.43 6.63
N LEU A 163 12.88 -0.95 7.17
CA LEU A 163 12.88 -2.09 8.12
C LEU A 163 13.13 -3.46 7.46
N LEU A 164 12.74 -3.65 6.20
CA LEU A 164 12.91 -4.93 5.50
C LEU A 164 14.25 -5.03 4.78
N TYR A 165 14.79 -3.92 4.28
CA TYR A 165 15.92 -3.93 3.35
C TYR A 165 17.16 -3.16 3.82
N MET A 166 17.03 -2.18 4.73
CA MET A 166 18.16 -1.36 5.17
C MET A 166 18.54 -1.53 6.65
N GLY A 167 17.59 -1.88 7.51
CA GLY A 167 17.79 -1.96 8.96
C GLY A 167 17.40 -3.34 9.50
N ILE A 168 18.33 -3.96 10.23
CA ILE A 168 18.26 -5.31 10.85
C ILE A 168 18.63 -6.39 9.84
N GLU A 169 19.90 -6.83 9.94
CA GLU A 169 20.50 -8.03 9.33
C GLU A 169 19.71 -8.63 8.17
N CYS A 170 20.19 -8.49 6.93
CA CYS A 170 19.73 -9.27 5.76
C CYS A 170 19.45 -10.74 6.13
N ARG A 171 18.23 -11.01 6.61
CA ARG A 171 17.82 -12.29 7.21
C ARG A 171 17.18 -13.19 6.19
N TYR A 172 17.57 -13.03 4.93
CA TYR A 172 17.77 -14.20 4.07
C TYR A 172 19.02 -15.00 4.53
N LYS A 173 19.18 -15.21 5.84
CA LYS A 173 19.64 -16.53 6.30
C LYS A 173 18.52 -17.46 5.88
N VAL A 174 18.66 -17.96 4.66
CA VAL A 174 17.94 -19.08 4.06
C VAL A 174 17.41 -19.94 5.18
N ILE A 175 16.08 -20.11 5.24
CA ILE A 175 15.46 -21.19 5.99
C ILE A 175 15.98 -22.47 5.32
N LEU A 176 17.22 -22.83 5.63
CA LEU A 176 17.75 -24.15 5.36
C LEU A 176 16.91 -25.08 6.24
N PRO A 177 16.38 -26.16 5.67
CA PRO A 177 15.48 -27.03 6.41
C PRO A 177 16.30 -27.70 7.50
N GLN A 178 16.08 -27.28 8.76
CA GLN A 178 16.52 -28.00 9.95
C GLN A 178 15.89 -29.42 10.04
N GLN A 179 15.11 -29.82 9.02
CA GLN A 179 14.65 -31.19 8.80
C GLN A 179 15.65 -32.12 8.12
N ARG A 180 16.80 -31.65 7.58
CA ARG A 180 17.78 -32.57 6.97
C ARG A 180 18.70 -33.23 8.00
N GLU A 181 19.14 -32.51 9.03
CA GLU A 181 19.95 -33.09 10.12
C GLU A 181 19.20 -34.18 10.91
N LYS A 182 17.88 -34.03 11.07
CA LYS A 182 17.08 -35.04 11.78
C LYS A 182 16.87 -36.32 10.98
N LYS A 183 17.06 -36.31 9.65
CA LYS A 183 16.97 -37.52 8.82
C LYS A 183 18.30 -38.26 8.72
N GLU A 184 19.43 -37.59 8.76
CA GLU A 184 20.74 -38.26 8.78
C GLU A 184 21.04 -38.92 10.13
N LEU A 185 20.55 -38.36 11.25
CA LEU A 185 20.71 -38.97 12.58
C LEU A 185 19.84 -40.22 12.80
N ILE A 186 18.86 -40.49 11.93
CA ILE A 186 17.97 -41.66 12.02
C ILE A 186 18.43 -42.80 11.09
N ILE A 187 19.30 -42.53 10.12
CA ILE A 187 19.71 -43.51 9.09
C ILE A 187 21.11 -44.09 9.34
N SER A 188 21.85 -43.64 10.36
CA SER A 188 23.08 -44.34 10.79
C SER A 188 22.73 -45.54 11.68
N PRO A 189 22.81 -46.80 11.18
CA PRO A 189 22.74 -47.94 12.08
C PRO A 189 23.95 -47.92 13.02
N PRO A 190 23.81 -48.36 14.27
CA PRO A 190 24.95 -48.51 15.16
C PRO A 190 25.93 -49.50 14.54
N LEU A 191 27.18 -49.06 14.32
CA LEU A 191 28.27 -49.96 13.96
C LEU A 191 28.38 -51.02 15.06
N ARG A 192 27.88 -52.21 14.77
CA ARG A 192 28.06 -53.40 15.61
C ARG A 192 29.49 -53.86 15.42
N SER A 193 30.39 -53.39 16.29
CA SER A 193 31.71 -54.00 16.48
C SER A 193 31.50 -55.41 17.05
N GLN A 194 31.64 -56.44 16.21
CA GLN A 194 31.87 -57.80 16.69
C GLN A 194 33.34 -58.14 16.48
N ILE A 195 34.02 -58.16 17.63
CA ILE A 195 35.21 -58.94 17.96
C ILE A 195 34.84 -60.42 17.88
#